data_AF-H1S8X3-F1
#
_entry.id   AF-H1S8X3-F1
#
_cell.length_a   1.000
_cell.length_b   1.000
_cell.length_c   1.000
_cell.angle_alpha   90.00
_cell.angle_beta   90.00
_cell.angle_gamma   90.00
#
_symmetry.space_group_name_H-M   'P 1'
#
loop_
_entity.id
_entity.type
_entity.pdbx_description
1 polymer ?
#
loop_
_entity_poly.entity_id
_entity_poly.type
_entity_poly.pdbx_seq_one_letter_code
_entity_poly.pdbx_strand_id
1 'polypeptide(L)'
;MAGYRWGKNKDGARKEILRDNFYWIGANYKLTPSVDFTLEYAYDRIHRRVGESQIGNPWQVTAIANYSFSKRTSAYVVTSFTKNAGLNLDNSAVNYANSLGTGNSYALGAGETSMLGVGLGIRHTF
;
A
#
# COMPACT_ATOMS: atom_id res chain seq x y z
N MET A 1 -11.73 10.15 2.14
CA MET A 1 -12.31 8.90 1.61
C MET A 1 -12.02 7.79 2.58
N ALA A 2 -12.94 6.86 2.77
CA ALA A 2 -12.72 5.67 3.59
C ALA A 2 -13.40 4.50 2.92
N GLY A 3 -12.96 3.29 3.25
CA GLY A 3 -13.57 2.09 2.71
C GLY A 3 -13.19 0.83 3.45
N TYR A 4 -13.85 -0.24 3.02
CA TYR A 4 -13.74 -1.57 3.58
C TYR A 4 -13.83 -2.61 2.46
N ARG A 5 -13.03 -3.66 2.56
CA ARG A 5 -13.07 -4.83 1.69
C ARG A 5 -13.10 -6.10 2.54
N TRP A 6 -14.12 -6.91 2.34
CA TRP A 6 -14.15 -8.30 2.77
C TRP A 6 -13.42 -9.14 1.72
N GLY A 7 -12.33 -9.84 2.06
CA GLY A 7 -11.58 -10.62 1.08
C GLY A 7 -11.54 -12.10 1.35
N LYS A 8 -11.63 -12.87 0.27
CA LYS A 8 -11.52 -14.33 0.29
C LYS A 8 -10.82 -14.76 -0.99
N ASN A 9 -9.53 -15.04 -0.90
CA ASN A 9 -8.74 -15.48 -2.04
C ASN A 9 -8.61 -17.00 -2.03
N LYS A 10 -8.72 -17.59 -3.22
CA LYS A 10 -8.56 -19.02 -3.44
C LYS A 10 -7.53 -19.27 -4.53
N ASP A 11 -6.82 -20.39 -4.45
CA ASP A 11 -5.94 -20.86 -5.52
C ASP A 11 -6.75 -21.55 -6.66
N GLY A 12 -6.03 -22.02 -7.69
CA GLY A 12 -6.62 -22.75 -8.81
C GLY A 12 -7.31 -24.07 -8.42
N ALA A 13 -6.97 -24.65 -7.26
CA ALA A 13 -7.62 -25.82 -6.68
C ALA A 13 -8.80 -25.46 -5.77
N ARG A 14 -9.22 -24.18 -5.74
CA ARG A 14 -10.30 -23.62 -4.90
C ARG A 14 -10.03 -23.68 -3.39
N LYS A 15 -8.79 -23.91 -2.97
CA LYS A 15 -8.39 -23.86 -1.57
C LYS A 15 -8.22 -22.41 -1.14
N GLU A 16 -8.72 -22.06 0.03
CA GLU A 16 -8.59 -20.72 0.60
C GLU A 16 -7.12 -20.44 0.98
N ILE A 17 -6.55 -19.37 0.41
CA ILE A 17 -5.16 -18.94 0.64
C ILE A 17 -5.06 -17.68 1.51
N LEU A 18 -6.08 -16.82 1.49
CA LEU A 18 -6.19 -15.63 2.32
C LEU A 18 -7.64 -15.35 2.69
N ARG A 19 -7.89 -15.06 3.96
CA ARG A 19 -9.14 -14.53 4.47
C ARG A 19 -8.86 -13.30 5.32
N ASP A 20 -9.40 -12.16 4.91
CA ASP A 20 -9.07 -10.88 5.51
C ASP A 20 -10.26 -9.91 5.54
N ASN A 21 -10.10 -8.87 6.34
CA ASN A 21 -10.96 -7.69 6.35
C ASN A 21 -10.02 -6.48 6.24
N PHE A 22 -10.05 -5.81 5.10
CA PHE A 22 -9.19 -4.68 4.79
C PHE A 22 -9.95 -3.37 4.96
N TYR A 23 -9.30 -2.39 5.58
CA TYR A 23 -9.87 -1.08 5.88
C TYR A 23 -8.89 0.00 5.43
N TRP A 24 -9.42 1.10 4.93
CA TRP A 24 -8.62 2.29 4.68
C TRP A 24 -9.38 3.57 4.99
N ILE A 25 -8.64 4.59 5.37
CA ILE A 25 -9.13 5.95 5.54
C ILE A 25 -8.05 6.93 5.12
N GLY A 26 -8.45 7.96 4.38
CA GLY A 26 -7.54 9.00 3.95
C GLY A 26 -8.24 10.32 3.70
N ALA A 27 -7.44 11.38 3.64
CA ALA A 27 -7.89 12.73 3.41
C ALA A 27 -6.97 13.42 2.39
N ASN A 28 -7.56 14.33 1.63
CA ASN A 28 -6.85 15.25 0.75
C ASN A 28 -7.05 16.67 1.29
N TYR A 29 -5.99 17.46 1.32
CA TYR A 29 -6.01 18.83 1.81
C TYR A 29 -5.21 19.74 0.87
N LYS A 30 -5.82 20.85 0.44
CA LYS A 30 -5.12 21.92 -0.26
C LYS A 30 -4.47 22.84 0.76
N LEU A 31 -3.15 22.71 0.93
CA LEU A 31 -2.38 23.59 1.82
C LEU A 31 -2.27 25.00 1.25
N THR A 32 -2.09 25.11 -0.07
CA THR A 32 -2.06 26.37 -0.83
C THR A 32 -2.69 26.14 -2.22
N PRO A 33 -2.87 27.17 -3.06
CA PRO A 33 -3.33 26.96 -4.44
C PRO A 33 -2.44 26.02 -5.27
N SER A 34 -1.15 25.94 -4.94
CA SER A 34 -0.16 25.11 -5.65
C SER A 34 0.26 23.84 -4.90
N VAL A 35 -0.11 23.68 -3.62
CA VAL A 35 0.29 22.52 -2.80
C VAL A 35 -0.93 21.70 -2.38
N ASP A 36 -0.93 20.44 -2.79
CA ASP A 36 -1.89 19.42 -2.38
C ASP A 36 -1.20 18.38 -1.50
N PHE A 37 -1.87 17.98 -0.41
CA PHE A 37 -1.41 16.95 0.51
C PHE A 37 -2.44 15.83 0.63
N THR A 38 -1.96 14.59 0.65
CA THR A 38 -2.77 13.40 0.86
C THR A 38 -2.17 12.59 2.01
N LEU A 39 -3.03 12.12 2.91
CA LEU A 39 -2.65 11.18 3.96
C LEU A 39 -3.64 10.02 3.94
N GLU A 40 -3.14 8.80 3.96
CA GLU A 40 -3.94 7.58 4.02
C GLU A 40 -3.37 6.61 5.06
N TYR A 41 -4.26 5.93 5.78
CA TYR A 41 -3.97 4.79 6.62
C TYR A 41 -4.73 3.58 6.09
N ALA A 42 -4.01 2.48 5.91
CA ALA A 42 -4.53 1.20 5.45
C ALA A 42 -4.22 0.12 6.50
N TYR A 43 -5.20 -0.73 6.82
CA TYR A 43 -5.08 -1.81 7.80
C TYR A 43 -5.72 -3.08 7.27
N ASP A 44 -4.98 -4.19 7.32
CA ASP A 44 -5.47 -5.49 6.89
C ASP A 44 -5.57 -6.48 8.05
N ARG A 45 -6.80 -6.83 8.43
CA ARG A 45 -7.06 -7.83 9.48
C ARG A 45 -7.07 -9.21 8.86
N ILE A 46 -5.97 -9.95 9.02
CA ILE A 46 -5.86 -11.31 8.53
C ILE A 46 -6.52 -12.27 9.53
N HIS A 47 -7.44 -13.09 9.03
CA HIS A 47 -8.06 -14.18 9.79
C HIS A 47 -7.38 -15.51 9.49
N ARG A 48 -6.94 -15.71 8.25
CA ARG A 48 -6.25 -16.92 7.80
C ARG A 48 -5.33 -16.59 6.62
N ARG A 49 -4.13 -17.18 6.65
CA ARG A 49 -3.16 -17.14 5.55
C ARG A 49 -2.39 -18.46 5.51
N VAL A 50 -2.18 -18.99 4.31
CA VAL A 50 -1.39 -20.23 4.13
C VAL A 50 0.10 -19.90 4.10
N GLY A 51 0.92 -20.68 4.81
CA GLY A 51 2.39 -20.67 4.65
C GLY A 51 3.16 -19.66 5.51
N GLU A 52 2.51 -18.98 6.47
CA GLU A 52 3.16 -17.93 7.26
C GLU A 52 2.90 -18.13 8.76
N SER A 53 3.97 -18.16 9.56
CA SER A 53 3.92 -18.14 11.03
C SER A 53 3.64 -16.71 11.50
N GLN A 54 2.75 -16.56 12.47
CA GLN A 54 2.15 -15.30 12.96
C GLN A 54 3.01 -14.03 12.76
N ILE A 55 2.80 -13.36 11.62
CA ILE A 55 3.13 -11.95 11.47
C ILE A 55 1.87 -11.19 11.89
N GLY A 56 2.02 -10.08 12.63
CA GLY A 56 0.89 -9.26 13.04
C GLY A 56 0.08 -8.76 11.84
N ASN A 57 -1.10 -8.19 12.09
CA ASN A 57 -1.91 -7.61 11.01
C ASN A 57 -1.13 -6.48 10.29
N PRO A 58 -1.00 -6.53 8.95
CA PRO A 58 -0.35 -5.50 8.16
C PRO A 58 -1.05 -4.16 8.27
N TRP A 59 -0.26 -3.09 8.29
CA TRP A 59 -0.78 -1.73 8.15
C TRP A 59 0.24 -0.79 7.55
N GLN A 60 -0.25 0.24 6.86
CA GLN A 60 0.55 1.23 6.16
C GLN A 60 0.00 2.63 6.39
N VAL A 61 0.89 3.60 6.59
CA VAL A 61 0.58 5.03 6.48
C VAL A 61 1.29 5.55 5.23
N THR A 62 0.55 6.24 4.36
CA THR A 62 1.08 6.86 3.14
C THR A 62 0.80 8.35 3.17
N ALA A 63 1.84 9.15 2.95
CA ALA A 63 1.73 10.60 2.79
C ALA A 63 2.26 11.00 1.41
N ILE A 64 1.51 11.87 0.73
CA ILE A 64 1.86 12.40 -0.59
C ILE A 64 1.77 13.92 -0.53
N ALA A 65 2.82 14.61 -0.95
CA ALA A 65 2.76 16.05 -1.19
C ALA A 65 3.04 16.32 -2.66
N ASN A 66 2.21 17.15 -3.27
CA ASN A 66 2.31 17.53 -4.68
C ASN A 66 2.40 19.05 -4.78
N TYR A 67 3.37 19.54 -5.56
CA TYR A 67 3.56 20.94 -5.88
C TYR A 67 3.31 21.16 -7.37
N SER A 68 2.33 21.99 -7.70
CA SER A 68 1.96 22.33 -9.08
C SER A 68 2.73 23.56 -9.56
N PHE A 69 3.63 23.38 -10.52
CA PHE A 69 4.30 24.48 -11.23
C PHE A 69 3.34 25.17 -12.21
N SER A 70 2.41 24.41 -12.78
CA SER A 70 1.39 24.90 -13.71
C SER A 70 0.15 23.99 -13.68
N LYS A 71 -0.83 24.26 -14.54
CA LYS A 71 -1.98 23.35 -14.75
C LYS A 71 -1.58 21.98 -15.33
N ARG A 72 -0.37 21.86 -15.89
CA ARG A 72 0.10 20.68 -16.63
C ARG A 72 1.34 20.03 -16.01
N THR A 73 2.11 20.73 -15.19
CA THR A 73 3.36 20.22 -14.63
C THR A 73 3.36 20.29 -13.12
N SER A 74 3.68 19.19 -12.45
CA SER A 74 3.83 19.14 -10.99
C SER A 74 5.01 18.25 -10.57
N ALA A 75 5.54 18.47 -9.37
CA ALA A 75 6.45 17.55 -8.69
C ALA A 75 5.74 16.95 -7.48
N TYR A 76 6.04 15.70 -7.16
CA TYR A 76 5.48 15.03 -6.00
C TYR A 76 6.52 14.25 -5.22
N VAL A 77 6.31 14.18 -3.91
CA VAL A 77 6.97 13.24 -3.01
C VAL A 77 5.90 12.33 -2.42
N VAL A 78 6.21 11.05 -2.35
CA VAL A 78 5.43 10.03 -1.64
C VAL A 78 6.33 9.37 -0.61
N THR A 79 5.82 9.20 0.60
CA THR A 79 6.44 8.39 1.63
C THR A 79 5.43 7.40 2.18
N SER A 80 5.88 6.20 2.51
CA SER A 80 5.04 5.17 3.10
C SER A 80 5.80 4.39 4.14
N PHE A 81 5.21 4.24 5.32
CA PHE A 81 5.69 3.36 6.36
C PHE A 81 4.73 2.19 6.51
N THR A 82 5.26 0.97 6.45
CA THR A 82 4.48 -0.26 6.61
C THR A 82 5.01 -1.06 7.78
N LYS A 83 4.11 -1.71 8.53
CA LYS A 83 4.44 -2.69 9.57
C LYS A 83 3.82 -4.03 9.21
N ASN A 84 4.51 -5.12 9.56
CA ASN A 84 4.08 -6.50 9.37
C ASN A 84 3.88 -6.91 7.88
N ALA A 85 4.35 -6.09 6.95
CA ALA A 85 4.34 -6.35 5.51
C ALA A 85 5.33 -5.40 4.81
N GLY A 86 5.59 -5.69 3.53
CA GLY A 86 6.25 -4.80 2.60
C GLY A 86 5.38 -3.63 2.13
N LEU A 87 5.94 -2.68 1.39
CA LEU A 87 5.17 -1.57 0.80
C LEU A 87 4.00 -2.10 -0.05
N ASN A 88 2.90 -1.35 -0.09
CA ASN A 88 1.60 -1.78 -0.64
C ASN A 88 1.02 -3.01 0.07
N LEU A 89 1.34 -3.16 1.37
CA LEU A 89 1.00 -4.32 2.19
C LEU A 89 1.45 -5.65 1.56
N ASP A 90 2.55 -5.61 0.79
CA ASP A 90 3.07 -6.78 0.10
C ASP A 90 3.46 -7.89 1.10
N ASN A 91 2.93 -9.07 0.84
CA ASN A 91 3.11 -10.27 1.64
C ASN A 91 2.91 -11.51 0.77
N SER A 92 3.24 -12.68 1.30
CA SER A 92 3.19 -13.97 0.61
C SER A 92 1.85 -14.27 -0.09
N ALA A 93 0.72 -13.72 0.37
CA ALA A 93 -0.60 -13.97 -0.22
C ALA A 93 -0.98 -13.02 -1.36
N VAL A 94 -0.38 -11.83 -1.45
CA VAL A 94 -0.71 -10.79 -2.46
C VAL A 94 0.47 -10.40 -3.34
N ASN A 95 1.65 -10.96 -3.08
CA ASN A 95 2.89 -10.66 -3.79
C ASN A 95 2.79 -10.79 -5.30
N TYR A 96 2.14 -11.86 -5.77
CA TYR A 96 1.93 -12.07 -7.20
C TYR A 96 1.08 -10.97 -7.83
N ALA A 97 0.03 -10.51 -7.13
CA ALA A 97 -0.83 -9.42 -7.60
C ALA A 97 -0.09 -8.07 -7.58
N ASN A 98 0.73 -7.81 -6.56
CA ASN A 98 1.51 -6.57 -6.44
C ASN A 98 2.67 -6.49 -7.44
N SER A 99 3.31 -7.62 -7.76
CA SER A 99 4.45 -7.68 -8.69
C SER A 99 4.05 -8.01 -10.14
N LEU A 100 2.79 -8.34 -10.40
CA LEU A 100 2.32 -8.86 -11.71
C LEU A 100 3.16 -10.03 -12.23
N GLY A 101 3.75 -10.84 -11.33
CA GLY A 101 4.65 -11.94 -11.69
C GLY A 101 6.01 -11.50 -12.26
N THR A 102 6.34 -10.20 -12.23
CA THR A 102 7.61 -9.67 -12.75
C THR A 102 8.78 -9.78 -11.77
N GLY A 103 8.53 -10.29 -10.56
CA GLY A 103 9.55 -10.37 -9.50
C GLY A 103 9.86 -9.05 -8.80
N ASN A 104 9.22 -7.94 -9.20
CA ASN A 104 9.32 -6.64 -8.52
C ASN A 104 8.41 -6.61 -7.28
N SER A 105 8.82 -7.37 -6.28
CA SER A 105 8.14 -7.51 -5.01
C SER A 105 8.70 -6.51 -4.01
N TYR A 106 7.81 -5.88 -3.23
CA TYR A 106 8.19 -5.11 -2.05
C TYR A 106 8.15 -5.95 -0.77
N ALA A 107 8.09 -7.28 -0.87
CA ALA A 107 8.07 -8.18 0.26
C ALA A 107 9.14 -7.83 1.31
N LEU A 108 8.72 -7.97 2.56
CA LEU A 108 9.54 -7.67 3.72
C LEU A 108 10.75 -8.61 3.78
N GLY A 109 11.92 -8.09 4.16
CA GLY A 109 13.11 -8.90 4.38
C GLY A 109 12.90 -9.93 5.50
N ALA A 110 13.64 -11.04 5.47
CA ALA A 110 13.54 -12.08 6.48
C ALA A 110 13.89 -11.53 7.88
N GLY A 111 13.01 -11.73 8.86
CA GLY A 111 13.18 -11.24 10.23
C GLY A 111 12.82 -9.76 10.43
N GLU A 112 12.57 -9.02 9.35
CA GLU A 112 12.14 -7.63 9.43
C GLU A 112 10.66 -7.54 9.81
N THR A 113 10.27 -6.38 10.37
CA THR A 113 8.89 -6.14 10.80
C THR A 113 8.30 -4.86 10.23
N SER A 114 9.08 -4.07 9.49
CA SER A 114 8.65 -2.81 8.89
C SER A 114 9.45 -2.45 7.64
N MET A 115 8.85 -1.64 6.76
CA MET A 115 9.50 -1.08 5.59
C MET A 115 9.12 0.39 5.44
N LEU A 116 10.11 1.24 5.13
CA LEU A 116 9.94 2.64 4.76
C LEU A 116 10.26 2.80 3.27
N GLY A 117 9.37 3.45 2.53
CA GLY A 117 9.55 3.78 1.12
C GLY A 117 9.44 5.27 0.90
N VAL A 118 10.31 5.81 0.05
CA VAL A 118 10.25 7.21 -0.40
C VAL A 118 10.37 7.24 -1.92
N GLY A 119 9.47 7.97 -2.57
CA GLY A 119 9.47 8.18 -4.02
C GLY A 119 9.33 9.66 -4.34
N LEU A 120 10.01 10.10 -5.39
CA LEU A 120 9.98 11.46 -5.90
C LEU A 120 9.73 11.40 -7.40
N GLY A 121 8.94 12.32 -7.93
CA GLY A 121 8.68 12.34 -9.36
C GLY A 121 8.17 13.67 -9.87
N ILE A 122 8.22 13.82 -11.19
CA ILE A 122 7.63 14.93 -11.93
C ILE A 122 6.54 14.35 -12.83
N ARG A 123 5.39 15.01 -12.88
CA ARG A 123 4.26 14.65 -13.73
C ARG A 123 3.99 15.76 -14.73
N HIS A 124 3.82 15.39 -15.99
CA HIS A 124 3.35 16.29 -17.04
C HIS A 124 2.08 15.72 -17.69
N THR A 125 1.05 16.55 -17.84
CA THR A 125 -0.26 16.18 -18.42
C THR A 125 -0.48 16.91 -19.75
N PHE A 126 -0.66 16.16 -20.82
CA PHE A 126 -0.83 16.62 -22.21
C PHE A 126 -2.29 16.94 -22.54
#